data_AF-A0A3B9RT75-F1
#
_entry.id   AF-A0A3B9RT75-F1
#
_cell.length_a   1.000
_cell.length_b   1.000
_cell.length_c   1.000
_cell.angle_alpha   90.00
_cell.angle_beta   90.00
_cell.angle_gamma   90.00
#
_symmetry.space_group_name_H-M   'P 1'
#
loop_
_entity.id
_entity.type
_entity.pdbx_description
1 polymer ?
#
loop_
_entity_poly.entity_id
_entity_poly.type
_entity_poly.pdbx_seq_one_letter_code
_entity_poly.pdbx_strand_id
1 'polypeptide(L)'
;FMEDPPKKFFRLSPGHEVRLRYAYIIRCEEIIYDDTGNIAELRCTYDPDTLGKNPTDRKVKGVIHWVSAPHAYPVELYQYDRLFIDANPARDENILQFINPHSLTIHQGFCEPALANAKLDEIFQFERLGYYCVNECLDDQVKAFHRVVGLKDTWRKV
;
A
#
# COMPACT_ATOMS: atom_id res chain seq x y z
N PHE A 1 -9.13 -3.77 -1.79
CA PHE A 1 -10.36 -4.54 -1.99
C PHE A 1 -11.30 -3.75 -2.89
N MET A 2 -12.25 -4.39 -3.58
CA MET A 2 -13.31 -3.72 -4.32
C MET A 2 -14.54 -4.61 -4.36
N GLU A 3 -15.69 -4.08 -3.94
CA GLU A 3 -16.93 -4.84 -3.83
C GLU A 3 -17.53 -5.16 -5.21
N ASP A 4 -17.60 -4.17 -6.10
CA ASP A 4 -18.00 -4.32 -7.50
C ASP A 4 -16.78 -4.10 -8.44
N PRO A 5 -15.99 -5.15 -8.72
CA PRO A 5 -14.74 -5.01 -9.46
C PRO A 5 -14.95 -4.91 -10.99
N PRO A 6 -14.25 -4.01 -11.71
CA PRO A 6 -14.22 -4.06 -13.17
C PRO A 6 -13.48 -5.30 -13.67
N LYS A 7 -13.75 -5.72 -14.92
CA LYS A 7 -13.22 -6.98 -15.53
C LYS A 7 -11.69 -7.19 -15.43
N LYS A 8 -10.90 -6.12 -15.32
CA LYS A 8 -9.42 -6.17 -15.21
C LYS A 8 -8.91 -5.90 -13.79
N PHE A 9 -9.74 -6.10 -12.78
CA PHE A 9 -9.34 -6.01 -11.38
C PHE A 9 -8.80 -7.37 -10.90
N PHE A 10 -7.51 -7.42 -10.60
CA PHE A 10 -6.81 -8.64 -10.16
C PHE A 10 -6.43 -8.58 -8.67
N ARG A 11 -7.25 -7.96 -7.83
CA ARG A 11 -7.05 -7.91 -6.36
C ARG A 11 -8.25 -8.59 -5.69
N LEU A 12 -8.33 -8.53 -4.36
CA LEU A 12 -9.42 -9.14 -3.61
C LEU A 12 -10.76 -8.45 -3.83
N SER A 13 -11.80 -9.25 -4.10
CA SER A 13 -13.21 -8.89 -4.22
C SER A 13 -14.08 -10.06 -3.71
N PRO A 14 -15.39 -9.86 -3.46
CA PRO A 14 -16.26 -10.89 -2.89
C PRO A 14 -16.26 -12.19 -3.71
N GLY A 15 -16.07 -13.33 -3.06
CA GLY A 15 -16.03 -14.65 -3.71
C GLY A 15 -14.79 -14.92 -4.57
N HIS A 16 -13.86 -13.96 -4.69
CA HIS A 16 -12.64 -14.07 -5.48
C HIS A 16 -11.41 -14.34 -4.62
N GLU A 17 -10.42 -14.95 -5.25
CA GLU A 17 -9.14 -15.30 -4.63
C GLU A 17 -8.02 -14.32 -4.98
N VAL A 18 -7.11 -14.12 -4.04
CA VAL A 18 -5.85 -13.41 -4.26
C VAL A 18 -4.72 -14.09 -3.49
N ARG A 19 -3.51 -14.04 -4.03
CA ARG A 19 -2.32 -14.48 -3.29
C ARG A 19 -1.83 -13.36 -2.36
N LEU A 20 -1.60 -13.70 -1.11
CA LEU A 20 -0.81 -12.88 -0.21
C LEU A 20 0.67 -13.07 -0.56
N ARG A 21 1.40 -11.96 -0.73
CA ARG A 21 2.83 -12.02 -1.07
C ARG A 21 3.59 -12.88 -0.06
N TYR A 22 4.43 -13.80 -0.56
CA TYR A 22 5.22 -14.75 0.22
C TYR A 22 4.39 -15.69 1.12
N ALA A 23 3.08 -15.78 0.89
CA ALA A 23 2.17 -16.55 1.72
C ALA A 23 1.10 -17.26 0.87
N TYR A 24 0.03 -17.68 1.54
CA TYR A 24 -1.08 -18.45 1.01
C TYR A 24 -1.98 -17.63 0.06
N ILE A 25 -2.84 -18.34 -0.66
CA ILE A 25 -3.99 -17.79 -1.35
C ILE A 25 -5.16 -17.70 -0.38
N ILE A 26 -5.85 -16.56 -0.40
CA ILE A 26 -7.06 -16.31 0.38
C ILE A 26 -8.27 -16.09 -0.54
N ARG A 27 -9.47 -16.38 -0.05
CA ARG A 27 -10.76 -16.08 -0.70
C ARG A 27 -11.62 -15.24 0.22
N CYS A 28 -12.20 -14.14 -0.28
CA CYS A 28 -13.12 -13.31 0.50
C CYS A 28 -14.49 -14.00 0.58
N GLU A 29 -14.95 -14.31 1.79
CA GLU A 29 -16.26 -14.95 2.03
C GLU A 29 -17.31 -13.93 2.46
N GLU A 30 -16.94 -13.00 3.35
CA GLU A 30 -17.88 -12.07 3.99
C GLU A 30 -17.26 -10.68 4.13
N ILE A 31 -18.09 -9.65 3.94
CA ILE A 31 -17.77 -8.25 4.20
C ILE A 31 -18.55 -7.85 5.46
N ILE A 32 -17.85 -7.32 6.45
CA ILE A 32 -18.46 -6.75 7.64
C ILE A 32 -18.39 -5.23 7.52
N TYR A 33 -19.55 -4.58 7.68
CA TYR A 33 -19.68 -3.13 7.67
C TYR A 33 -19.79 -2.61 9.10
N ASP A 34 -19.29 -1.39 9.32
CA ASP A 34 -19.58 -0.63 10.54
C ASP A 34 -20.95 0.05 10.49
N ASP A 35 -21.32 0.70 11.59
CA ASP A 35 -22.60 1.41 11.74
C ASP A 35 -22.77 2.60 10.77
N THR A 36 -21.69 3.03 10.11
CA THR A 36 -21.69 4.11 9.12
C THR A 36 -21.74 3.61 7.68
N GLY A 37 -21.78 2.28 7.49
CA GLY A 37 -21.79 1.64 6.17
C GLY A 37 -20.42 1.54 5.51
N ASN A 38 -19.33 1.80 6.24
CA ASN A 38 -17.97 1.58 5.74
C ASN A 38 -17.52 0.13 5.99
N ILE A 39 -16.64 -0.38 5.13
CA ILE A 39 -16.06 -1.72 5.30
C ILE A 39 -15.13 -1.71 6.52
N ALA A 40 -15.45 -2.50 7.53
CA ALA A 40 -14.68 -2.63 8.76
C ALA A 40 -13.76 -3.87 8.75
N GLU A 41 -14.25 -5.00 8.22
CA GLU A 41 -13.52 -6.27 8.21
C GLU A 41 -13.86 -7.08 6.94
N LEU A 42 -12.87 -7.82 6.45
CA LEU A 42 -13.05 -8.82 5.39
C LEU A 42 -12.73 -10.20 5.97
N ARG A 43 -13.72 -11.08 6.03
CA ARG A 43 -13.49 -12.46 6.47
C ARG A 43 -13.14 -13.32 5.28
N CYS A 44 -11.99 -13.97 5.39
CA CYS A 44 -11.45 -14.77 4.32
C CYS A 44 -11.13 -16.18 4.81
N THR A 45 -11.27 -17.15 3.91
CA THR A 45 -10.62 -18.45 4.05
C THR A 45 -9.25 -18.42 3.39
N TYR A 46 -8.39 -19.38 3.71
CA TYR A 46 -7.12 -19.57 3.02
C TYR A 46 -6.93 -21.04 2.63
N ASP A 47 -6.16 -21.26 1.58
CA ASP A 47 -5.81 -22.59 1.10
C ASP A 47 -4.43 -23.00 1.65
N PRO A 48 -4.35 -23.98 2.58
CA PRO A 48 -3.10 -24.39 3.22
C PRO A 48 -2.10 -25.02 2.25
N ASP A 49 -2.55 -25.54 1.11
CA ASP A 49 -1.70 -26.16 0.10
C ASP A 49 -1.07 -25.15 -0.86
N THR A 50 -1.16 -23.85 -0.57
CA THR A 50 -0.69 -22.81 -1.51
C THR A 50 0.53 -22.02 -1.05
N LEU A 51 1.14 -22.40 0.08
CA LEU A 51 2.42 -21.82 0.51
C LEU A 51 3.52 -22.19 -0.49
N GLY A 52 4.14 -21.17 -1.10
CA GLY A 52 5.27 -21.34 -2.02
C GLY A 52 4.95 -22.03 -3.36
N LYS A 53 3.71 -22.49 -3.57
CA LYS A 53 3.29 -23.19 -4.80
C LYS A 53 1.93 -22.70 -5.29
N ASN A 54 1.67 -22.86 -6.58
CA ASN A 54 0.37 -22.55 -7.18
C ASN A 54 -0.57 -23.76 -7.09
N PRO A 55 -1.88 -23.54 -6.93
CA PRO A 55 -2.87 -24.60 -7.04
C PRO A 55 -2.85 -25.18 -8.47
N THR A 56 -3.17 -26.46 -8.59
CA THR A 56 -3.13 -27.17 -9.89
C THR A 56 -4.48 -27.15 -10.61
N ASP A 57 -5.56 -26.94 -9.87
CA ASP A 57 -6.95 -27.00 -10.30
C ASP A 57 -7.51 -25.64 -10.75
N ARG A 58 -6.84 -24.53 -10.41
CA ARG A 58 -7.33 -23.17 -10.69
C ARG A 58 -6.22 -22.14 -10.87
N LYS A 59 -6.57 -20.98 -11.44
CA LYS A 59 -5.63 -19.88 -11.70
C LYS A 59 -5.97 -18.65 -10.86
N VAL A 60 -5.01 -18.20 -10.04
CA VAL A 60 -5.09 -16.94 -9.29
C VAL A 60 -4.27 -15.86 -10.01
N LYS A 61 -4.93 -14.76 -10.40
CA LYS A 61 -4.33 -13.71 -11.25
C LYS A 61 -3.60 -12.62 -10.46
N GLY A 62 -3.89 -12.51 -9.17
CA GLY A 62 -3.47 -11.39 -8.32
C GLY A 62 -2.51 -11.78 -7.21
N VAL A 63 -1.58 -10.87 -6.91
CA VAL A 63 -0.79 -10.91 -5.67
C VAL A 63 -0.91 -9.54 -4.99
N ILE A 64 -1.14 -9.51 -3.68
CA ILE A 64 -1.15 -8.26 -2.89
C ILE A 64 -0.12 -8.34 -1.77
N HIS A 65 0.44 -7.19 -1.37
CA HIS A 65 1.19 -7.10 -0.12
C HIS A 65 0.22 -7.15 1.06
N TRP A 66 0.75 -7.45 2.24
CA TRP A 66 0.01 -7.56 3.49
C TRP A 66 0.99 -7.49 4.66
N VAL A 67 0.48 -7.26 5.86
CA VAL A 67 1.22 -7.38 7.13
C VAL A 67 0.36 -8.15 8.13
N SER A 68 1.00 -8.86 9.06
CA SER A 68 0.31 -9.60 10.12
C SER A 68 -0.08 -8.64 11.25
N ALA A 69 -1.37 -8.41 11.49
CA ALA A 69 -1.83 -7.46 12.52
C ALA A 69 -1.20 -7.64 13.92
N PRO A 70 -1.03 -8.87 14.46
CA PRO A 70 -0.36 -9.06 15.76
C PRO A 70 1.14 -8.68 15.80
N HIS A 71 1.79 -8.58 14.64
CA HIS A 71 3.23 -8.35 14.51
C HIS A 71 3.55 -7.05 13.77
N ALA A 72 2.53 -6.37 13.24
CA ALA A 72 2.68 -5.20 12.42
C ALA A 72 3.18 -4.03 13.27
N TYR A 73 4.12 -3.25 12.73
CA TYR A 73 4.71 -2.12 13.42
C TYR A 73 4.10 -0.80 12.92
N PRO A 74 3.49 0.03 13.80
CA PRO A 74 2.84 1.27 13.39
C PRO A 74 3.86 2.35 13.01
N VAL A 75 3.62 3.04 11.90
CA VAL A 75 4.49 4.11 11.39
C VAL A 75 3.69 5.19 10.68
N GLU A 76 4.26 6.39 10.62
CA GLU A 76 3.79 7.45 9.74
C GLU A 76 4.39 7.31 8.34
N LEU A 77 3.58 7.62 7.32
CA LEU A 77 3.96 7.52 5.91
C LEU A 77 3.77 8.88 5.23
N TYR A 78 4.89 9.53 4.94
CA TYR A 78 4.94 10.82 4.26
C TYR A 78 4.88 10.56 2.75
N GLN A 79 3.73 10.86 2.15
CA GLN A 79 3.51 10.70 0.72
C GLN A 79 3.67 12.05 0.04
N TYR A 80 4.79 12.22 -0.67
CA TYR A 80 5.01 13.40 -1.49
C TYR A 80 4.35 13.28 -2.87
N ASP A 81 3.84 14.40 -3.36
CA ASP A 81 3.49 14.65 -4.76
C ASP A 81 4.28 15.87 -5.25
N ARG A 82 4.05 16.30 -6.49
CA ARG A 82 4.66 17.49 -7.07
C ARG A 82 4.36 18.70 -6.17
N LEU A 83 5.41 19.48 -5.87
CA LEU A 83 5.29 20.70 -5.08
C LEU A 83 4.44 21.77 -5.77
N PHE A 84 4.45 21.80 -7.10
CA PHE A 84 3.68 22.76 -7.89
C PHE A 84 2.65 22.05 -8.76
N ILE A 85 1.46 22.64 -8.88
CA ILE A 85 0.40 22.17 -9.79
C ILE A 85 0.69 22.53 -11.25
N ASP A 86 1.51 23.55 -11.46
CA ASP A 86 1.88 24.06 -12.76
C ASP A 86 3.19 23.44 -13.27
N ALA A 87 3.27 23.13 -14.57
CA ALA A 87 4.46 22.55 -15.20
C ALA A 87 5.62 23.54 -15.38
N ASN A 88 5.34 24.84 -15.44
CA ASN A 88 6.32 25.91 -15.50
C ASN A 88 5.89 27.06 -14.55
N PRO A 89 5.99 26.87 -13.22
CA PRO A 89 5.54 27.84 -12.23
C PRO A 89 6.44 29.09 -12.19
N ALA A 90 7.71 28.96 -12.65
CA ALA A 90 8.70 30.04 -12.69
C ALA A 90 8.45 31.10 -13.78
N ARG A 91 7.42 30.93 -14.62
CA ARG A 91 7.02 31.96 -15.59
C ARG A 91 6.37 33.18 -14.95
N ASP A 92 5.91 33.04 -13.71
CA ASP A 92 5.25 34.08 -12.93
C ASP A 92 6.18 34.54 -11.81
N GLU A 93 6.11 35.82 -11.46
CA GLU A 93 6.88 36.38 -10.34
C GLU A 93 6.42 35.80 -9.00
N ASN A 94 5.12 35.52 -8.85
CA ASN A 94 4.55 34.90 -7.67
C ASN A 94 4.40 33.39 -7.85
N ILE A 95 5.51 32.66 -7.72
CA ILE A 95 5.54 31.20 -7.83
C ILE A 95 4.69 30.49 -6.76
N LEU A 96 4.49 31.12 -5.58
CA LEU A 96 3.82 30.52 -4.43
C LEU A 96 2.35 30.22 -4.70
N GLN A 97 1.71 30.94 -5.64
CA GLN A 97 0.33 30.68 -6.03
C GLN A 97 0.14 29.31 -6.68
N PHE A 98 1.22 28.69 -7.17
CA PHE A 98 1.20 27.38 -7.81
C PHE A 98 1.52 26.23 -6.85
N ILE A 99 1.73 26.50 -5.56
CA ILE A 99 1.97 25.44 -4.57
C ILE A 99 0.78 24.48 -4.57
N ASN A 100 1.08 23.19 -4.70
CA ASN A 100 0.12 22.12 -4.58
C ASN A 100 -0.22 21.91 -3.09
N PRO A 101 -1.46 22.21 -2.64
CA PRO A 101 -1.84 21.99 -1.25
C PRO A 101 -1.83 20.50 -0.86
N HIS A 102 -1.75 19.60 -1.84
CA HIS A 102 -1.65 18.15 -1.66
C HIS A 102 -0.23 17.62 -1.95
N SER A 103 0.80 18.48 -1.94
CA SER A 103 2.19 18.06 -2.19
C SER A 103 2.75 17.13 -1.12
N LEU A 104 2.14 17.10 0.07
CA LEU A 104 2.43 16.17 1.15
C LEU A 104 1.11 15.69 1.76
N THR A 105 0.97 14.39 1.92
CA THR A 105 -0.05 13.76 2.78
C THR A 105 0.64 12.83 3.76
N ILE A 106 0.27 12.89 5.03
CA ILE A 106 0.77 11.98 6.06
C ILE A 106 -0.32 10.95 6.35
N HIS A 107 0.03 9.67 6.28
CA HIS A 107 -0.87 8.58 6.64
C HIS A 107 -0.33 7.83 7.86
N GLN A 108 -1.23 7.43 8.74
CA GLN A 108 -0.94 6.38 9.72
C GLN A 108 -1.03 5.02 9.02
N GLY A 109 -0.01 4.19 9.18
CA GLY A 109 0.08 2.90 8.52
C GLY A 109 0.86 1.90 9.34
N PHE A 110 1.12 0.76 8.72
CA PHE A 110 1.83 -0.35 9.33
C PHE A 110 2.89 -0.91 8.39
N CYS A 111 4.00 -1.36 8.95
CA CYS A 111 5.05 -2.09 8.25
C CYS A 111 5.33 -3.44 8.93
N GLU A 112 6.17 -4.26 8.30
CA GLU A 112 6.63 -5.52 8.89
C GLU A 112 7.60 -5.26 10.06
N PRO A 113 7.62 -6.12 11.09
CA PRO A 113 8.39 -5.87 12.31
C PRO A 113 9.90 -5.75 12.07
N ALA A 114 10.43 -6.35 10.99
CA ALA A 114 11.84 -6.25 10.62
C ALA A 114 12.28 -4.80 10.35
N LEU A 115 11.34 -3.91 10.00
CA LEU A 115 11.62 -2.51 9.71
C LEU A 115 11.60 -1.61 10.96
N ALA A 116 11.20 -2.12 12.13
CA ALA A 116 11.06 -1.32 13.35
C ALA A 116 12.39 -0.68 13.81
N ASN A 117 13.52 -1.35 13.53
CA ASN A 117 14.87 -0.93 13.94
C ASN A 117 15.74 -0.52 12.74
N ALA A 118 15.15 -0.23 11.58
CA ALA A 118 15.91 0.26 10.44
C ALA A 118 16.55 1.62 10.78
N LYS A 119 17.75 1.87 10.25
CA LYS A 119 18.45 3.13 10.54
C LYS A 119 17.91 4.26 9.69
N LEU A 120 18.07 5.48 10.20
CA LEU A 120 17.81 6.70 9.44
C LEU A 120 18.50 6.64 8.07
N ASP A 121 17.82 7.16 7.05
CA ASP A 121 18.25 7.17 5.65
C ASP A 121 18.34 5.80 4.94
N GLU A 122 18.01 4.68 5.60
CA GLU A 122 17.90 3.40 4.91
C GLU A 122 16.69 3.38 3.96
N ILE A 123 16.90 2.81 2.77
CA ILE A 123 15.92 2.80 1.68
C ILE A 123 15.40 1.38 1.44
N PHE A 124 14.09 1.25 1.37
CA PHE A 124 13.36 0.01 1.15
C PHE A 124 12.40 0.15 -0.02
N GLN A 125 12.18 -0.95 -0.75
CA GLN A 125 11.04 -1.03 -1.65
C GLN A 125 9.85 -1.59 -0.88
N PHE A 126 8.84 -0.76 -0.62
CA PHE A 126 7.56 -1.26 -0.14
C PHE A 126 6.82 -1.84 -1.33
N GLU A 127 6.66 -3.17 -1.33
CA GLU A 127 6.20 -3.89 -2.50
C GLU A 127 4.84 -3.40 -2.99
N ARG A 128 4.76 -3.13 -4.30
CA ARG A 128 3.58 -2.58 -4.99
C ARG A 128 3.20 -1.14 -4.60
N LEU A 129 3.95 -0.47 -3.73
CA LEU A 129 3.72 0.92 -3.32
C LEU A 129 4.78 1.85 -3.91
N GLY A 130 6.07 1.59 -3.66
CA GLY A 130 7.14 2.51 -4.05
C GLY A 130 8.44 2.23 -3.30
N TYR A 131 9.38 3.15 -3.44
CA TYR A 131 10.59 3.19 -2.63
C TYR A 131 10.40 4.20 -1.50
N TYR A 132 10.74 3.78 -0.29
CA TYR A 132 10.56 4.51 0.95
C TYR A 132 11.89 4.59 1.69
N CYS A 133 12.14 5.74 2.31
CA CYS A 133 13.31 5.99 3.13
C CYS A 133 12.88 6.17 4.58
N VAL A 134 13.67 5.69 5.54
CA VAL A 134 13.47 6.01 6.95
C VAL A 134 13.67 7.51 7.14
N ASN A 135 12.61 8.20 7.55
CA ASN A 135 12.56 9.65 7.66
C ASN A 135 12.79 10.14 9.09
N GLU A 136 12.37 9.35 10.07
CA GLU A 136 12.47 9.72 11.48
C GLU A 136 12.65 8.47 12.34
N CYS A 137 13.56 8.56 13.30
CA CYS A 137 13.79 7.56 14.34
C CYS A 137 13.73 8.25 15.71
N LEU A 138 13.18 7.56 16.71
CA LEU A 138 13.22 7.95 18.11
C LEU A 138 13.58 6.72 18.94
N ASP A 139 14.59 6.84 19.80
CA ASP A 139 15.10 5.76 20.64
C ASP A 139 15.43 4.48 19.84
N ASP A 140 16.14 4.64 18.72
CA ASP A 140 16.49 3.58 17.76
C ASP A 140 15.29 2.85 17.12
N GLN A 141 14.08 3.39 17.28
CA GLN A 141 12.86 2.89 16.65
C GLN A 141 12.42 3.82 15.53
N VAL A 142 12.05 3.25 14.38
CA VAL A 142 11.49 4.02 13.27
C VAL A 142 10.16 4.64 13.69
N LYS A 143 9.93 5.90 13.34
CA LYS A 143 8.65 6.60 13.52
C LYS A 143 7.98 6.90 12.21
N ALA A 144 8.75 7.26 11.20
CA ALA A 144 8.21 7.64 9.91
C ALA A 144 9.07 7.14 8.75
N PHE A 145 8.39 6.86 7.65
CA PHE A 145 8.99 6.73 6.33
C PHE A 145 8.49 7.84 5.41
N HIS A 146 9.32 8.27 4.47
CA HIS A 146 8.86 9.08 3.35
C HIS A 146 8.99 8.35 2.02
N ARG A 147 8.03 8.58 1.12
CA ARG A 147 8.09 8.03 -0.23
C ARG A 147 9.13 8.80 -1.06
N VAL A 148 10.21 8.12 -1.43
CA VAL A 148 11.22 8.65 -2.35
C VAL A 148 10.64 8.73 -3.76
N VAL A 149 10.06 7.63 -4.24
CA VAL A 149 9.43 7.58 -5.56
C VAL A 149 8.42 6.43 -5.64
N GLY A 150 7.32 6.64 -6.36
CA GLY A 150 6.37 5.57 -6.67
C GLY A 150 6.93 4.57 -7.68
N LEU A 151 6.32 3.38 -7.76
CA LEU A 151 6.62 2.44 -8.85
C LEU A 151 6.05 2.98 -10.18
N LYS A 152 6.59 2.50 -11.31
CA LYS A 152 6.05 2.83 -12.63
C LYS A 152 4.60 2.36 -12.72
N ASP A 153 3.68 3.31 -12.73
CA ASP A 153 2.26 3.02 -12.97
C ASP A 153 2.01 2.95 -14.49
N THR A 154 1.80 1.74 -15.00
CA THR A 154 1.45 1.49 -16.39
C THR A 154 -0.05 1.55 -16.67
N TRP A 155 -0.89 1.70 -15.64
CA TRP A 155 -2.35 1.67 -15.80
C TRP A 155 -2.93 2.99 -16.30
N ARG A 156 -2.29 4.12 -16.04
CA ARG A 156 -2.69 5.45 -16.54
C ARG A 156 -2.48 5.67 -18.05
N LYS A 157 -1.99 4.67 -18.79
CA LYS A 157 -1.77 4.72 -20.25
C LYS A 157 -2.87 4.02 -21.08
N VAL A 158 -3.97 3.58 -20.46
CA VAL A 158 -5.09 2.94 -21.16
C VAL A 158 -6.37 3.71 -20.93
#